data_AF-A0A4Q5QU53-F1
#
_entry.id   AF-A0A4Q5QU53-F1
#
_cell.length_a   1.000
_cell.length_b   1.000
_cell.length_c   1.000
_cell.angle_alpha   90.00
_cell.angle_beta   90.00
_cell.angle_gamma   90.00
#
_symmetry.space_group_name_H-M   'P 1'
#
loop_
_entity.id
_entity.type
_entity.pdbx_description
1 polymer ?
#
loop_
_entity_poly.entity_id
_entity_poly.type
_entity_poly.pdbx_seq_one_letter_code
_entity_poly.pdbx_strand_id
1 'polypeptide(L)'
;MQKPSIPQGTRDFGPAQVARRQHIFNVIRRTFETFGYAPLETPTLENLSVLTGKYGDEGDQLLFKVLNSGNFLVKERRGEITPLVTPDDLDAGPKAVLPK
;
A
#
# COMPACT_ATOMS: atom_id res chain seq x y z
N MET A 1 17.32 -21.91 0.53
CA MET A 1 17.18 -20.74 1.44
C MET A 1 17.03 -19.51 0.55
N GLN A 2 15.87 -18.85 0.57
CA GLN A 2 15.63 -17.66 -0.26
C GLN A 2 16.46 -16.50 0.32
N LYS A 3 17.25 -15.83 -0.52
CA LYS A 3 17.97 -14.63 -0.07
C LYS A 3 16.94 -13.54 0.21
N PRO A 4 17.04 -12.81 1.33
CA PRO A 4 16.22 -11.62 1.54
C PRO A 4 16.39 -10.66 0.36
N SER A 5 15.27 -10.28 -0.25
CA SER A 5 15.22 -9.31 -1.35
C SER A 5 14.09 -8.33 -1.08
N ILE A 6 14.31 -7.06 -1.43
CA ILE A 6 13.29 -6.02 -1.30
C ILE A 6 12.22 -6.16 -2.41
N PRO A 7 10.97 -5.74 -2.15
CA PRO A 7 9.93 -5.73 -3.17
C PRO A 7 10.35 -4.93 -4.42
N GLN A 8 9.93 -5.38 -5.61
CA GLN A 8 10.25 -4.68 -6.86
C GLN A 8 9.75 -3.23 -6.82
N GLY A 9 10.56 -2.30 -7.32
CA GLY A 9 10.26 -0.87 -7.31
C GLY A 9 10.60 -0.16 -5.99
N THR A 10 11.09 -0.88 -4.97
CA THR A 10 11.59 -0.29 -3.72
C THR A 10 13.12 -0.28 -3.69
N ARG A 11 13.71 0.52 -2.78
CA ARG A 11 15.17 0.60 -2.61
C ARG A 11 15.54 0.95 -1.17
N ASP A 12 16.62 0.35 -0.68
CA ASP A 12 17.24 0.74 0.59
C ASP A 12 18.03 2.04 0.46
N PHE A 13 18.14 2.78 1.57
CA PHE A 13 18.92 4.01 1.63
C PHE A 13 20.00 3.92 2.71
N GLY A 14 21.26 4.05 2.31
CA GLY A 14 22.39 4.07 3.25
C GLY A 14 22.50 5.39 4.03
N PRO A 15 23.35 5.46 5.08
CA PRO A 15 23.44 6.61 5.97
C PRO A 15 23.67 7.95 5.27
N ALA A 16 24.58 7.99 4.28
CA ALA A 16 24.87 9.21 3.52
C ALA A 16 23.67 9.72 2.71
N GLN A 17 22.84 8.80 2.20
CA GLN A 17 21.63 9.17 1.45
C GLN A 17 20.53 9.65 2.40
N VAL A 18 20.34 8.97 3.53
CA VAL A 18 19.37 9.37 4.57
C VAL A 18 19.72 10.76 5.11
N ALA A 19 20.99 11.04 5.40
CA ALA A 19 21.44 12.36 5.86
C ALA A 19 21.08 13.49 4.87
N ARG A 20 21.31 13.27 3.57
CA ARG A 20 20.94 14.23 2.52
C ARG A 20 19.43 14.41 2.40
N ARG A 21 18.65 13.32 2.47
CA ARG A 21 17.18 13.38 2.46
C ARG A 21 16.65 14.18 3.65
N GLN A 22 17.19 13.97 4.84
CA GLN A 22 16.78 14.70 6.03
C GLN A 22 17.05 16.19 5.91
N HIS A 23 18.19 16.58 5.31
CA HIS A 23 18.48 17.99 5.02
C HIS A 23 17.39 18.60 4.14
N ILE A 24 17.02 17.94 3.05
CA ILE A 24 15.95 18.39 2.14
C ILE A 24 14.62 18.53 2.87
N PHE A 25 14.19 17.49 3.61
CA PHE A 25 12.94 17.53 4.37
C PHE A 25 12.92 18.68 5.40
N ASN A 26 14.06 18.93 6.06
CA ASN A 26 14.15 20.01 7.04
C ASN A 26 14.03 21.40 6.40
N VAL A 27 14.60 21.61 5.21
CA VAL A 27 14.46 22.87 4.46
C VAL A 27 13.00 23.09 4.07
N ILE A 28 12.34 22.06 3.54
CA ILE A 28 10.92 22.13 3.15
C ILE A 28 10.07 22.45 4.38
N ARG A 29 10.22 21.69 5.47
CA ARG A 29 9.45 21.87 6.70
C ARG A 29 9.58 23.29 7.26
N ARG A 30 10.81 23.77 7.45
CA ARG A 30 11.07 25.12 8.00
C ARG A 30 10.46 26.22 7.14
N THR A 31 10.50 26.05 5.81
CA THR A 31 9.87 27.00 4.89
C THR A 31 8.37 27.09 5.16
N PHE A 32 7.65 25.96 5.19
CA PHE A 32 6.20 25.96 5.45
C PHE A 32 5.85 26.50 6.86
N GLU A 33 6.61 26.12 7.89
CA GLU A 33 6.42 26.61 9.25
C GLU A 33 6.58 28.13 9.36
N THR A 34 7.47 28.74 8.56
CA THR A 34 7.66 30.21 8.51
C THR A 34 6.40 30.95 8.05
N PHE A 35 5.55 30.30 7.25
CA PHE A 35 4.27 30.86 6.77
C PHE A 35 3.08 30.43 7.63
N GLY A 36 3.32 29.83 8.80
CA GLY A 36 2.26 29.46 9.75
C GLY A 36 1.50 28.18 9.40
N TYR A 37 1.99 27.38 8.46
CA TYR A 37 1.40 26.07 8.17
C TYR A 37 1.77 25.06 9.26
N ALA A 38 0.77 24.33 9.77
CA ALA A 38 0.97 23.25 10.71
C ALA A 38 1.23 21.92 9.98
N PRO A 39 2.15 21.07 10.46
CA PRO A 39 2.35 19.74 9.90
C PRO A 39 1.12 18.87 10.15
N LEU A 40 0.75 18.06 9.16
CA LEU A 40 -0.27 17.02 9.23
C LEU A 40 0.32 15.73 8.68
N GLU A 41 0.07 14.62 9.35
CA GLU A 41 0.43 13.29 8.89
C GLU A 41 -0.82 12.41 8.92
N THR A 42 -1.02 11.64 7.86
CA THR A 42 -2.08 10.64 7.76
C THR A 42 -1.44 9.26 7.67
N PRO A 43 -2.16 8.19 8.04
CA PRO A 43 -1.68 6.84 7.81
C PRO A 43 -1.24 6.61 6.35
N THR A 44 -0.22 5.77 6.16
CA THR A 44 0.29 5.42 4.81
C THR A 44 -0.70 4.57 4.00
N LEU A 45 -1.64 3.93 4.68
CA LEU A 45 -2.69 3.09 4.09
C LEU A 45 -4.05 3.70 4.40
N GLU A 46 -4.94 3.66 3.42
CA GLU A 46 -6.33 4.10 3.54
C GLU A 46 -7.28 2.99 3.13
N ASN A 47 -8.55 3.12 3.52
CA ASN A 47 -9.59 2.20 3.09
C ASN A 47 -9.76 2.26 1.56
N LEU A 48 -9.92 1.10 0.92
CA LEU A 48 -10.05 1.02 -0.55
C LEU A 48 -11.18 1.92 -1.08
N SER A 49 -12.32 1.97 -0.37
CA SER A 49 -13.46 2.81 -0.71
C SER A 49 -13.16 4.33 -0.74
N VAL A 50 -12.09 4.78 -0.09
CA VAL A 50 -11.65 6.18 -0.10
C VAL A 50 -10.90 6.51 -1.39
N LEU A 51 -10.15 5.55 -1.93
CA LEU A 51 -9.23 5.73 -3.05
C LEU A 51 -9.84 5.37 -4.41
N THR A 52 -10.75 4.40 -4.46
CA THR A 52 -11.36 3.89 -5.70
C THR A 52 -12.25 4.93 -6.40
N GLY A 53 -12.16 5.01 -7.72
CA GLY A 53 -12.99 5.89 -8.55
C GLY A 53 -12.61 7.38 -8.51
N LYS A 54 -11.58 7.77 -7.73
CA LYS A 54 -11.09 9.16 -7.66
C LYS A 54 -10.11 9.50 -8.76
N TYR A 55 -9.34 8.52 -9.23
CA TYR A 55 -8.25 8.69 -10.18
C TYR A 55 -8.52 8.01 -11.54
N GLY A 56 -9.77 7.62 -11.79
CA GLY A 56 -10.18 6.88 -13.00
C GLY A 56 -9.72 5.43 -13.02
N ASP A 57 -10.14 4.70 -14.06
CA ASP A 57 -9.94 3.25 -14.17
C ASP A 57 -8.46 2.83 -14.27
N GLU A 58 -7.58 3.72 -14.76
CA GLU A 58 -6.14 3.49 -14.80
C GLU A 58 -5.51 3.63 -13.40
N GLY A 59 -5.92 4.65 -12.64
CA GLY A 59 -5.43 4.89 -11.28
C GLY A 59 -5.76 3.73 -10.34
N ASP A 60 -6.96 3.16 -10.45
CA ASP A 60 -7.40 2.03 -9.63
C ASP A 60 -6.60 0.74 -9.87
N GLN A 61 -5.96 0.62 -11.04
CA GLN A 61 -5.11 -0.52 -11.39
C GLN A 61 -3.70 -0.41 -10.80
N LEU A 62 -3.27 0.80 -10.41
CA LEU A 62 -1.95 1.06 -9.85
C LEU A 62 -1.93 1.04 -8.31
N LEU A 63 -3.07 0.79 -7.67
CA LEU A 63 -3.18 0.69 -6.21
C LEU A 63 -2.54 -0.59 -5.67
N PHE A 64 -1.60 -0.45 -4.74
CA PHE A 64 -1.14 -1.55 -3.89
C PHE A 64 -2.22 -1.86 -2.85
N LYS A 65 -2.84 -3.04 -2.95
CA LYS A 65 -3.92 -3.47 -2.06
C LYS A 65 -3.39 -4.45 -1.02
N VAL A 66 -3.64 -4.14 0.24
CA VAL A 66 -3.25 -4.99 1.38
C VAL A 66 -4.46 -5.81 1.79
N LEU A 67 -4.30 -7.14 1.84
CA LEU A 67 -5.35 -8.03 2.29
C LEU A 67 -5.37 -8.06 3.83
N ASN A 68 -6.58 -8.13 4.39
CA ASN A 68 -6.76 -8.28 5.84
C ASN A 68 -6.12 -9.58 6.31
N SER A 69 -5.59 -9.61 7.53
CA SER A 69 -5.13 -10.86 8.15
C SER A 69 -6.31 -11.79 8.44
N GLY A 70 -6.13 -13.10 8.26
CA GLY A 70 -7.15 -14.13 8.54
C GLY A 70 -7.52 -14.99 7.33
N ASN A 71 -8.68 -15.64 7.37
CA ASN A 71 -9.14 -16.57 6.32
C ASN A 71 -9.84 -15.83 5.17
N PHE A 72 -9.21 -14.78 4.61
CA PHE A 72 -9.80 -13.93 3.56
C PHE A 72 -9.96 -14.65 2.21
N LEU A 73 -9.28 -15.79 2.05
CA LEU A 73 -9.41 -16.67 0.89
C LEU A 73 -10.69 -17.51 0.94
N VAL A 74 -11.50 -17.40 2.00
CA VAL A 74 -12.58 -18.35 2.29
C VAL A 74 -13.77 -17.64 2.94
N LYS A 75 -14.96 -17.84 2.38
CA LYS A 75 -16.20 -17.39 3.00
C LYS A 75 -16.74 -18.51 3.86
N GLU A 76 -16.75 -18.29 5.17
CA GLU A 76 -17.43 -19.19 6.09
C GLU A 76 -18.83 -18.63 6.38
N ARG A 77 -19.87 -19.35 5.92
CA ARG A 77 -21.26 -19.03 6.26
C ARG A 77 -21.96 -20.30 6.73
N ARG A 78 -22.51 -20.26 7.96
CA ARG A 78 -23.25 -21.39 8.56
C ARG A 78 -22.47 -22.71 8.56
N GLY A 79 -21.15 -22.66 8.80
CA GLY A 79 -20.29 -23.84 8.85
C GLY A 79 -19.86 -24.39 7.49
N GLU A 80 -20.30 -23.80 6.38
CA GLU A 80 -19.74 -24.09 5.05
C GLU A 80 -18.59 -23.14 4.73
N ILE A 81 -17.44 -23.73 4.43
CA ILE A 81 -16.21 -23.05 4.02
C ILE A 81 -16.15 -23.07 2.48
N THR A 82 -16.27 -21.91 1.84
CA THR A 82 -16.17 -21.77 0.37
C THR A 82 -14.94 -20.95 -0.03
N PRO A 83 -14.03 -21.46 -0.88
CA PRO A 83 -12.91 -20.68 -1.41
C PRO A 83 -13.42 -19.46 -2.18
N LEU A 84 -13.05 -18.27 -1.73
CA LEU A 84 -13.28 -17.00 -2.42
C LEU A 84 -12.14 -16.66 -3.38
N VAL A 85 -10.95 -17.19 -3.10
CA VAL A 85 -9.71 -16.95 -3.84
C VAL A 85 -8.92 -18.25 -3.84
N THR A 86 -8.62 -18.75 -5.02
CA THR A 86 -7.80 -19.94 -5.25
C THR A 86 -6.33 -19.55 -5.47
N PRO A 87 -5.38 -20.51 -5.37
CA PRO A 87 -4.00 -20.28 -5.79
C PRO A 87 -3.88 -19.74 -7.22
N ASP A 88 -4.72 -20.23 -8.14
CA ASP A 88 -4.77 -19.77 -9.52
C ASP A 88 -5.23 -18.31 -9.62
N ASP A 89 -6.10 -17.85 -8.72
CA ASP A 89 -6.53 -16.44 -8.65
C ASP A 89 -5.40 -15.53 -8.16
N LEU A 90 -4.51 -16.02 -7.28
CA LEU A 90 -3.31 -15.28 -6.85
C LEU A 90 -2.32 -15.13 -8.01
N ASP A 91 -2.16 -16.18 -8.83
CA ASP A 91 -1.32 -16.17 -10.02
C ASP A 91 -1.92 -15.32 -11.16
N ALA A 92 -3.25 -15.25 -11.25
CA ALA A 92 -3.99 -14.39 -12.20
C ALA A 92 -3.92 -12.90 -11.85
N GLY A 93 -3.38 -12.55 -10.67
CA GLY A 93 -3.11 -11.18 -10.25
C GLY A 93 -4.30 -10.48 -9.59
N PRO A 94 -4.10 -9.24 -9.12
CA PRO A 94 -4.96 -8.57 -8.14
C PRO A 94 -6.44 -8.44 -8.57
N LYS A 95 -6.76 -8.46 -9.87
CA LYS A 95 -8.16 -8.39 -10.34
C LYS A 95 -8.98 -9.64 -10.01
N ALA A 96 -8.36 -10.81 -9.90
CA ALA A 96 -9.04 -12.07 -9.57
C ALA A 96 -9.25 -12.26 -8.05
N VAL A 97 -8.45 -11.58 -7.23
CA VAL A 97 -8.38 -11.75 -5.77
C VAL A 97 -9.28 -10.79 -4.99
N LEU A 98 -9.80 -9.76 -5.65
CA LEU A 98 -10.53 -8.69 -5.01
C LEU A 98 -12.03 -8.89 -5.13
N PRO A 99 -12.82 -8.61 -4.08
CA PRO A 99 -14.26 -8.55 -4.20
C PRO A 99 -14.65 -7.50 -5.26
N LYS A 100 -15.51 -7.88 -6.19
CA LYS A 100 -16.15 -6.97 -7.14
C LYS A 100 -17.03 -5.96 -6.43
#